data_AF-A0A6F9AUC7-F1
#
_entry.id   AF-A0A6F9AUC7-F1
#
_cell.length_a   1.000
_cell.length_b   1.000
_cell.length_c   1.000
_cell.angle_alpha   90.00
_cell.angle_beta   90.00
_cell.angle_gamma   90.00
#
_symmetry.space_group_name_H-M   'P 1'
#
loop_
_entity.id
_entity.type
_entity.pdbx_description
1 polymer ?
#
loop_
_entity_poly.entity_id
_entity_poly.type
_entity_poly.pdbx_seq_one_letter_code
_entity_poly.pdbx_strand_id
1 'polypeptide(L)'
;MGGSVYCLSLLVYRDKSDKVRGRRERLRMTLEGICGVEPGLGYDGVAFTLTILCLGHTVGLGFDSREGLTAWDARLRYSLGEVHRFSVGVQPGTKLESGPASLHLCNNLLVLTRDLPPAVIGQWKLSDLRRYGDPITTALSPT
;
A
#
# COMPACT_ATOMS: atom_id res chain seq x y z
N MET A 1 -19.16 -0.90 -14.73
CA MET A 1 -18.67 -2.14 -14.11
C MET A 1 -17.40 -2.54 -14.83
N GLY A 2 -16.28 -2.67 -14.12
CA GLY A 2 -14.97 -2.94 -14.74
C GLY A 2 -13.87 -2.08 -14.14
N GLY A 3 -13.69 -2.14 -12.81
CA GLY A 3 -12.41 -1.72 -12.23
C GLY A 3 -11.47 -2.91 -12.38
N SER A 4 -10.38 -2.76 -13.13
CA SER A 4 -9.32 -3.76 -13.16
C SER A 4 -8.95 -4.10 -11.72
N VAL A 5 -9.15 -5.37 -11.33
CA VAL A 5 -8.74 -5.82 -10.00
C VAL A 5 -7.23 -5.95 -10.05
N TYR A 6 -6.52 -5.06 -9.37
CA TYR A 6 -5.07 -5.19 -9.19
C TYR A 6 -4.83 -6.34 -8.21
N CYS A 7 -4.31 -7.44 -8.72
CA CYS A 7 -4.10 -8.66 -7.96
C CYS A 7 -2.62 -9.04 -7.88
N LEU A 8 -2.22 -9.63 -6.76
CA LEU A 8 -0.92 -10.29 -6.60
C LEU A 8 -1.13 -11.74 -6.17
N SER A 9 -0.44 -12.68 -6.82
CA SER A 9 -0.40 -14.07 -6.37
C SER A 9 0.84 -14.29 -5.50
N LEU A 10 0.61 -14.57 -4.22
CA LEU A 10 1.64 -14.96 -3.27
C LEU A 10 1.78 -16.49 -3.25
N LEU A 11 2.96 -16.98 -3.61
CA LEU A 11 3.30 -18.41 -3.61
C LEU A 11 4.43 -18.66 -2.61
N VAL A 12 4.16 -19.45 -1.58
CA VAL A 12 5.13 -19.76 -0.52
C VAL A 12 5.65 -21.19 -0.69
N TYR A 13 6.96 -21.32 -0.83
CA TYR A 13 7.66 -22.59 -0.94
C TYR A 13 8.44 -22.86 0.35
N ARG A 14 8.77 -24.12 0.64
CA ARG A 14 9.64 -24.46 1.79
C ARG A 14 10.99 -23.78 1.67
N ASP A 15 11.56 -23.86 0.48
CA ASP A 15 12.89 -23.38 0.14
C ASP A 15 12.96 -23.12 -1.36
N LYS A 16 14.10 -22.57 -1.81
CA LYS A 16 14.32 -22.25 -3.22
C LYS A 16 14.38 -23.48 -4.12
N SER A 17 14.81 -24.63 -3.59
CA SER A 17 14.97 -25.87 -4.38
C SER A 17 13.62 -26.45 -4.78
N ASP A 18 12.61 -26.37 -3.91
CA ASP A 18 11.24 -26.79 -4.21
C ASP A 18 10.68 -26.02 -5.42
N LYS A 19 10.91 -24.70 -5.48
CA LYS A 19 10.51 -23.87 -6.62
C LYS A 19 11.21 -24.28 -7.92
N VAL A 20 12.53 -24.49 -7.89
CA VAL A 20 13.32 -24.87 -9.08
C VAL A 20 12.92 -26.25 -9.60
N ARG A 21 12.58 -27.18 -8.70
CA ARG A 21 12.15 -28.54 -9.06
C ARG A 21 10.68 -28.64 -9.46
N GLY A 22 9.96 -27.52 -9.55
CA GLY A 22 8.55 -27.49 -9.91
C GLY A 22 7.63 -28.17 -8.89
N ARG A 23 8.05 -28.26 -7.62
CA ARG A 23 7.20 -28.79 -6.55
C ARG A 23 6.10 -27.79 -6.25
N ARG A 24 4.93 -28.30 -5.84
CA ARG A 24 3.79 -27.48 -5.46
C ARG A 24 4.13 -26.59 -4.27
N GLU A 25 3.67 -25.35 -4.32
CA GLU A 25 3.78 -24.41 -3.21
C GLU A 25 3.01 -24.92 -1.97
N ARG A 26 3.48 -24.53 -0.78
CA ARG A 26 2.80 -24.83 0.49
C ARG A 26 1.56 -23.97 0.69
N LEU A 27 1.66 -22.71 0.28
CA LEU A 27 0.57 -21.75 0.33
C LEU A 27 0.50 -21.03 -1.00
N ARG A 28 -0.70 -20.97 -1.55
CA ARG A 28 -1.07 -20.03 -2.61
C ARG A 28 -2.14 -19.10 -2.05
N MET A 29 -1.94 -17.81 -2.23
CA MET A 29 -2.91 -16.79 -1.84
C MET A 29 -2.98 -15.75 -2.94
N THR A 30 -4.20 -15.34 -3.30
CA THR A 30 -4.42 -14.22 -4.22
C THR A 30 -4.81 -13.01 -3.39
N LEU A 31 -3.99 -11.96 -3.45
CA LEU A 31 -4.28 -10.66 -2.85
C LEU A 31 -5.06 -9.85 -3.86
N GLU A 32 -6.24 -9.41 -3.48
CA GLU A 32 -7.15 -8.62 -4.31
C GLU A 32 -7.49 -7.31 -3.62
N GLY A 33 -7.87 -6.30 -4.40
CA GLY A 33 -8.22 -4.98 -3.87
C GLY A 33 -7.02 -4.29 -3.22
N ILE A 34 -5.84 -4.42 -3.83
CA ILE A 34 -4.62 -3.77 -3.34
C ILE A 34 -4.78 -2.26 -3.42
N CYS A 35 -4.58 -1.58 -2.30
CA CYS A 35 -4.76 -0.14 -2.17
C CYS A 35 -3.49 0.62 -1.77
N GLY A 36 -2.40 -0.08 -1.47
CA GLY A 36 -1.12 0.56 -1.15
C GLY A 36 -0.02 -0.43 -0.83
N VAL A 37 1.22 0.05 -0.85
CA VAL A 37 2.41 -0.68 -0.44
C VAL A 37 3.24 0.24 0.46
N GLU A 38 3.60 -0.25 1.64
CA GLU A 38 4.28 0.55 2.66
C GLU A 38 5.48 -0.19 3.25
N PRO A 39 6.72 0.23 2.95
CA PRO A 39 7.88 -0.24 3.70
C PRO A 39 7.84 0.39 5.09
N GLY A 40 7.80 -0.45 6.13
CA GLY A 40 7.65 -0.04 7.51
C GLY A 40 8.89 -0.30 8.36
N LEU A 41 8.89 0.29 9.55
CA LEU A 41 9.74 -0.13 10.66
C LEU A 41 9.32 -1.54 11.09
N GLY A 42 10.23 -2.26 11.75
CA GLY A 42 10.02 -3.65 12.09
C GLY A 42 8.76 -3.93 12.90
N TYR A 43 8.12 -5.06 12.63
CA TYR A 43 6.91 -5.54 13.29
C TYR A 43 7.11 -6.98 13.76
N ASP A 44 6.57 -7.31 14.93
CA ASP A 44 6.61 -8.67 15.51
C ASP A 44 8.03 -9.31 15.52
N GLY A 45 9.03 -8.54 15.94
CA GLY A 45 10.43 -8.99 16.02
C GLY A 45 11.18 -9.02 14.69
N VAL A 46 10.55 -8.71 13.56
CA VAL A 46 11.20 -8.64 12.25
C VAL A 46 11.59 -7.19 11.94
N ALA A 47 12.87 -6.91 11.75
CA ALA A 47 13.40 -5.55 11.63
C ALA A 47 12.95 -4.78 10.37
N PHE A 48 12.76 -5.48 9.24
CA PHE A 48 12.40 -4.88 7.96
C PHE A 48 11.12 -5.53 7.43
N THR A 49 10.02 -4.79 7.42
CA THR A 49 8.71 -5.32 7.00
C THR A 49 8.13 -4.50 5.85
N LEU A 50 7.68 -5.16 4.79
CA LEU A 50 6.87 -4.56 3.73
C LEU A 50 5.41 -4.90 3.97
N THR A 51 4.56 -3.90 4.11
CA THR A 51 3.11 -4.11 4.21
C THR A 51 2.47 -3.92 2.84
N ILE A 52 1.71 -4.90 2.39
CA ILE A 52 0.79 -4.80 1.25
C ILE A 52 -0.61 -4.56 1.82
N LEU A 53 -1.18 -3.42 1.47
CA LEU A 53 -2.49 -2.99 1.94
C LEU A 53 -3.56 -3.45 0.95
N CYS A 54 -4.57 -4.17 1.44
CA CYS A 54 -5.76 -4.54 0.69
C CYS A 54 -7.00 -3.97 1.38
N LEU A 55 -8.08 -3.75 0.63
CA LEU A 55 -9.31 -3.15 1.18
C LEU A 55 -9.96 -3.92 2.35
N GLY A 56 -9.66 -5.22 2.51
CA GLY A 56 -10.22 -6.05 3.58
C GLY A 56 -9.20 -6.63 4.56
N HIS A 57 -7.90 -6.52 4.28
CA HIS A 57 -6.85 -7.11 5.11
C HIS A 57 -5.48 -6.52 4.74
N THR A 58 -4.46 -6.79 5.56
CA THR A 58 -3.09 -6.40 5.30
C THR A 58 -2.17 -7.61 5.36
N VAL A 59 -1.13 -7.59 4.54
CA VAL A 59 -0.12 -8.66 4.49
C VAL A 59 1.26 -8.07 4.76
N GLY A 60 1.91 -8.55 5.81
CA GLY A 60 3.29 -8.22 6.13
C GLY A 60 4.26 -9.23 5.52
N LEU A 61 5.29 -8.75 4.83
CA LEU A 61 6.42 -9.53 4.34
C LEU A 61 7.68 -9.13 5.10
N GLY A 62 8.30 -10.09 5.79
CA GLY A 62 9.55 -9.89 6.52
C GLY A 62 10.78 -10.02 5.63
N PHE A 63 11.78 -9.17 5.85
CA PHE A 63 13.05 -9.16 5.15
C PHE A 63 14.23 -9.13 6.13
N ASP A 64 15.31 -9.80 5.74
CA ASP A 64 16.55 -9.83 6.53
C ASP A 64 17.40 -8.56 6.36
N SER A 65 17.15 -7.79 5.29
CA SER A 65 17.90 -6.57 4.99
C SER A 65 17.03 -5.44 4.44
N ARG A 66 17.50 -4.20 4.66
CA ARG A 66 16.84 -3.00 4.15
C ARG A 66 16.88 -2.94 2.62
N GLU A 67 17.95 -3.44 2.02
CA GLU A 67 18.12 -3.50 0.56
C GLU A 67 17.09 -4.45 -0.06
N GLY A 68 16.86 -5.60 0.58
CA GLY A 68 15.83 -6.56 0.17
C GLY A 68 14.43 -5.94 0.22
N LEU A 69 14.11 -5.30 1.35
CA LEU A 69 12.86 -4.55 1.53
C LEU A 69 12.67 -3.50 0.44
N THR A 70 13.68 -2.67 0.21
CA THR A 70 13.61 -1.54 -0.74
C THR A 70 13.49 -2.02 -2.18
N ALA A 71 14.21 -3.09 -2.56
CA ALA A 71 14.12 -3.68 -3.88
C ALA A 71 12.72 -4.26 -4.17
N TRP A 72 12.11 -4.89 -3.16
CA TRP A 72 10.74 -5.40 -3.28
C TRP A 72 9.70 -4.29 -3.34
N ASP A 73 9.81 -3.26 -2.51
CA ASP A 73 8.94 -2.08 -2.56
C ASP A 73 8.95 -1.44 -3.96
N ALA A 74 10.14 -1.15 -4.51
CA ALA A 74 10.27 -0.57 -5.85
C ALA A 74 9.67 -1.48 -6.94
N ARG A 75 9.92 -2.79 -6.86
CA ARG A 75 9.41 -3.76 -7.83
C ARG A 75 7.89 -3.89 -7.79
N LEU A 76 7.30 -3.93 -6.59
CA LEU A 76 5.85 -4.04 -6.44
C LEU A 76 5.15 -2.77 -6.93
N ARG A 77 5.65 -1.59 -6.54
CA ARG A 77 5.10 -0.31 -7.01
C ARG A 77 5.15 -0.21 -8.54
N TYR A 78 6.26 -0.59 -9.15
CA TYR A 78 6.40 -0.64 -10.61
C TYR A 78 5.40 -1.62 -11.28
N SER A 79 5.19 -2.79 -10.67
CA SER A 79 4.33 -3.84 -11.26
C SER A 79 2.84 -3.55 -11.10
N LEU A 80 2.44 -2.82 -10.05
CA LEU A 80 1.05 -2.49 -9.73
C LEU A 80 0.51 -1.25 -10.47
N GLY A 81 1.34 -0.60 -11.30
CA GLY A 81 0.97 0.60 -12.04
C GLY A 81 1.30 1.87 -11.25
N GLU A 82 0.29 2.73 -11.08
CA GLU A 82 0.47 4.02 -10.40
C GLU A 82 0.27 3.85 -8.89
N VAL A 83 1.34 3.46 -8.18
CA VAL A 83 1.32 3.32 -6.72
C VAL A 83 2.29 4.32 -6.09
N HIS A 84 1.72 5.30 -5.39
CA HIS A 84 2.44 6.36 -4.71
C HIS A 84 2.05 6.42 -3.24
N ARG A 85 3.00 6.82 -2.40
CA ARG A 85 2.81 6.97 -0.96
C ARG A 85 3.39 8.30 -0.50
N PHE A 86 2.65 8.99 0.33
CA PHE A 86 3.02 10.28 0.91
C PHE A 86 2.81 10.24 2.42
N SER A 87 3.81 10.67 3.19
CA SER A 87 3.64 10.91 4.62
C SER A 87 2.93 12.25 4.80
N VAL A 88 1.77 12.24 5.47
CA VAL A 88 0.89 13.41 5.61
C VAL A 88 0.46 13.62 7.05
N GLY A 89 0.03 14.83 7.37
CA GLY A 89 -0.63 15.16 8.64
C GLY A 89 -2.09 15.50 8.39
N VAL A 90 -3.01 14.68 8.90
CA VAL A 90 -4.45 14.93 8.82
C VAL A 90 -4.79 16.10 9.75
N GLN A 91 -5.28 17.19 9.16
CA GLN A 91 -5.69 18.37 9.91
C GLN A 91 -7.04 18.13 10.62
N PRO A 92 -7.28 18.79 11.78
CA PRO A 92 -8.57 18.71 12.47
C PRO A 92 -9.70 19.37 11.68
N GLY A 93 -10.95 19.10 12.07
CA GLY A 93 -12.15 19.68 11.45
C GLY A 93 -12.82 18.79 10.39
N THR A 94 -12.42 17.52 10.30
CA THR A 94 -13.09 16.51 9.47
C THR A 94 -13.57 15.35 10.34
N LYS A 95 -14.25 14.37 9.74
CA LYS A 95 -14.62 13.11 10.41
C LYS A 95 -13.43 12.17 10.61
N LEU A 96 -12.30 12.43 9.95
CA LEU A 96 -11.09 11.63 10.06
C LEU A 96 -10.32 12.03 11.31
N GLU A 97 -9.68 11.06 11.95
CA GLU A 97 -8.81 11.32 13.09
C GLU A 97 -7.59 12.15 12.66
N SER A 98 -7.38 13.28 13.32
CA SER A 98 -6.22 14.15 13.08
C SER A 98 -4.92 13.50 13.53
N GLY A 99 -3.81 13.82 12.86
CA GLY A 99 -2.47 13.35 13.21
C GLY A 99 -1.68 12.77 12.03
N PRO A 100 -0.50 12.17 12.31
CA PRO A 100 0.34 11.56 11.27
C PRO A 100 -0.35 10.37 10.60
N ALA A 101 -0.27 10.31 9.28
CA ALA A 101 -0.85 9.24 8.47
C ALA A 101 -0.02 9.02 7.18
N SER A 102 -0.30 7.92 6.49
CA SER A 102 0.22 7.64 5.15
C SER A 102 -0.93 7.74 4.14
N LEU A 103 -0.76 8.59 3.13
CA LEU A 103 -1.67 8.71 2.00
C LEU A 103 -1.15 7.86 0.85
N HIS A 104 -1.96 6.92 0.40
CA HIS A 104 -1.71 5.99 -0.69
C HIS A 104 -2.56 6.37 -1.89
N LEU A 105 -1.93 6.58 -3.03
CA LEU A 105 -2.57 6.68 -4.33
C LEU A 105 -2.27 5.39 -5.07
N CYS A 106 -3.27 4.55 -5.26
CA CYS A 106 -3.16 3.28 -5.97
C CYS A 106 -4.13 3.30 -7.15
N ASN A 107 -3.61 3.65 -8.32
CA ASN A 107 -4.36 3.80 -9.56
C ASN A 107 -5.55 4.76 -9.38
N ASN A 108 -6.79 4.26 -9.36
CA ASN A 108 -7.99 5.07 -9.19
C ASN A 108 -8.49 5.17 -7.74
N LEU A 109 -7.75 4.62 -6.77
CA LEU A 109 -8.08 4.66 -5.35
C LEU A 109 -7.11 5.55 -4.59
N LEU A 110 -7.68 6.40 -3.73
CA LEU A 110 -6.97 7.18 -2.75
C LEU A 110 -7.32 6.61 -1.37
N VAL A 111 -6.32 6.18 -0.61
CA VAL A 111 -6.49 5.52 0.69
C VAL A 111 -5.61 6.18 1.72
N LEU A 112 -6.15 6.36 2.92
CA LEU A 112 -5.42 6.92 4.05
C LEU A 112 -5.26 5.83 5.11
N THR A 113 -4.04 5.62 5.57
CA THR A 113 -3.70 4.61 6.58
C THR A 113 -2.98 5.20 7.79
N ARG A 114 -3.12 4.52 8.92
CA ARG A 114 -2.44 4.82 10.20
C ARG A 114 -2.09 3.53 10.93
N ASP A 115 -1.30 3.64 11.99
CA ASP A 115 -0.91 2.56 12.91
C ASP A 115 0.10 1.53 12.35
N LEU A 116 0.45 0.55 13.18
CA LEU A 116 1.36 -0.55 12.86
C LEU A 116 0.76 -1.88 13.36
N PRO A 117 0.34 -2.81 12.48
CA PRO A 117 0.36 -2.71 11.02
C PRO A 117 -0.60 -1.62 10.50
N PRO A 118 -0.32 -0.99 9.35
CA PRO A 118 -1.16 0.09 8.87
C PRO A 118 -2.60 -0.37 8.59
N ALA A 119 -3.57 0.35 9.15
CA ALA A 119 -5.00 0.14 8.96
C ALA A 119 -5.62 1.28 8.14
N VAL A 120 -6.60 0.96 7.30
CA VAL A 120 -7.32 1.94 6.48
C VAL A 120 -8.28 2.76 7.35
N ILE A 121 -8.07 4.07 7.38
CA ILE A 121 -8.93 5.03 8.11
C ILE A 121 -9.81 5.88 7.18
N GLY A 122 -9.55 5.84 5.86
CA GLY A 122 -10.35 6.53 4.87
C GLY A 122 -10.03 6.07 3.45
N GLN A 123 -11.03 6.08 2.57
CA GLN A 123 -10.89 5.65 1.18
C GLN A 123 -11.80 6.44 0.25
N TRP A 124 -11.31 6.72 -0.95
CA TRP A 124 -12.03 7.44 -2.00
C TRP A 124 -11.64 6.91 -3.37
N LYS A 125 -12.58 6.94 -4.32
CA LYS A 125 -12.22 6.82 -5.74
C LYS A 125 -11.85 8.18 -6.27
N LEU A 126 -10.82 8.26 -7.11
CA LEU A 126 -10.44 9.52 -7.75
C LEU A 126 -11.57 10.14 -8.58
N SER A 127 -12.40 9.29 -9.21
CA SER A 127 -13.58 9.74 -9.96
C SER A 127 -14.61 10.48 -9.10
N ASP A 128 -14.62 10.22 -7.79
CA ASP A 128 -15.62 10.75 -6.87
C ASP A 128 -15.12 12.06 -6.21
N LEU A 129 -13.84 12.41 -6.42
CA LEU A 129 -13.28 13.66 -5.94
C LEU A 129 -13.74 14.82 -6.81
N ARG A 130 -14.46 15.77 -6.20
CA ARG A 130 -14.95 16.97 -6.91
C ARG A 130 -13.85 17.98 -7.20
N ARG A 131 -12.89 18.12 -6.27
CA ARG A 131 -11.81 19.10 -6.29
C ARG A 131 -10.61 18.57 -5.49
N TYR A 132 -9.41 18.87 -5.96
CA TYR A 132 -8.14 18.66 -5.26
C TYR A 132 -7.13 19.70 -5.77
N GLY A 133 -6.12 20.02 -4.99
CA GLY A 133 -5.10 21.01 -5.36
C GLY A 133 -4.17 21.36 -4.21
N ASP A 134 -3.05 21.99 -4.54
CA ASP A 134 -2.17 22.59 -3.54
C ASP A 134 -2.88 23.81 -2.94
N PRO A 135 -3.02 23.90 -1.60
CA PRO A 135 -3.59 25.08 -0.94
C PRO A 135 -2.90 26.39 -1.37
N ILE A 136 -1.58 26.34 -1.61
CA ILE A 136 -0.77 27.51 -1.96
C ILE A 136 -1.07 27.99 -3.38
N THR A 137 -1.28 27.07 -4.33
CA THR A 137 -1.63 27.43 -5.72
C THR A 137 -3.09 27.86 -5.85
N THR A 138 -3.99 27.28 -5.06
CA THR A 138 -5.44 27.59 -5.12
C THR A 138 -5.77 28.97 -4.57
N ALA A 139 -4.93 29.53 -3.69
CA ALA A 139 -5.06 30.89 -3.17
C ALA A 139 -4.62 31.99 -4.17
N LEU A 140 -3.93 31.62 -5.27
CA LEU A 140 -3.36 32.56 -6.24
C LEU A 140 -4.13 32.65 -7.57
N SER A 141 -5.26 31.94 -7.71
CA SER A 141 -6.16 32.13 -8.86
C SER A 141 -7.17 33.24 -8.56
N PRO A 142 -7.07 34.43 -9.17
CA PRO A 142 -8.12 35.44 -9.07
C PRO A 142 -9.29 34.99 -9.97
N THR A 143 -10.50 35.00 -9.41
CA THR A 143 -11.76 35.04 -10.17
C THR A 143 -11.85 36.30 -11.02
#